data_AF-A0A1I4FQN2-F1
#
_entry.id   AF-A0A1I4FQN2-F1
#
_cell.length_a   1.000
_cell.length_b   1.000
_cell.length_c   1.000
_cell.angle_alpha   90.00
_cell.angle_beta   90.00
_cell.angle_gamma   90.00
#
_symmetry.space_group_name_H-M   'P 1'
#
loop_
_entity.id
_entity.type
_entity.pdbx_description
1 polymer ?
#
loop_
_entity_poly.entity_id
_entity_poly.type
_entity_poly.pdbx_seq_one_letter_code
_entity_poly.pdbx_strand_id
1 'polypeptide(L)'
;MALLNTVSFMPFRKLLSIYLFIIIVGILMVTRIHNLYLKPNKQFFQTELRGTVEEIYSLPEGNGCRIGEELYLIKGDCIGYIAIGDSIAKEMNSYYLKILEKGTDKIKYYREVEKVIFQQVESDLISRLRL
;
A
#
# COMPACT_ATOMS: atom_id res chain seq x y z
N MET A 1 -47.26 14.08 -44.58
CA MET A 1 -45.86 13.64 -44.75
C MET A 1 -44.96 14.84 -44.65
N ALA A 2 -44.13 14.91 -43.60
CA ALA A 2 -42.78 15.50 -43.60
C ALA A 2 -42.30 15.55 -42.14
N LEU A 3 -41.87 14.40 -41.63
CA LEU A 3 -41.00 14.34 -40.45
C LEU A 3 -39.63 14.88 -40.89
N LEU A 4 -39.49 16.21 -40.91
CA LEU A 4 -38.19 16.83 -41.02
C LEU A 4 -37.52 16.73 -39.66
N ASN A 5 -36.83 15.60 -39.46
CA ASN A 5 -35.80 15.44 -38.44
C ASN A 5 -34.81 16.59 -38.61
N THR A 6 -34.98 17.66 -37.83
CA THR A 6 -33.95 18.67 -37.63
C THR A 6 -32.86 18.04 -36.78
N VAL A 7 -32.00 17.24 -37.42
CA VAL A 7 -30.70 16.92 -36.88
C VAL A 7 -29.93 18.23 -36.88
N SER A 8 -30.05 18.97 -35.79
CA SER A 8 -29.28 20.18 -35.53
C SER A 8 -27.81 19.78 -35.57
N PHE A 9 -27.15 20.02 -36.71
CA PHE A 9 -25.72 19.78 -36.88
C PHE A 9 -25.00 20.75 -35.94
N MET A 10 -24.67 20.27 -34.75
CA MET A 10 -23.87 21.02 -33.81
C MET A 10 -22.53 21.29 -34.51
N PRO A 11 -22.09 22.56 -34.60
CA PRO A 11 -20.87 22.89 -35.34
C PRO A 11 -19.70 22.11 -34.76
N PHE A 12 -18.88 21.51 -35.62
CA PHE A 12 -17.80 20.57 -35.25
C PHE A 12 -16.91 21.10 -34.11
N ARG A 13 -16.67 22.41 -34.05
CA ARG A 13 -15.92 23.08 -32.96
C ARG A 13 -16.56 22.92 -31.58
N LYS A 14 -17.89 22.97 -31.48
CA LYS A 14 -18.63 22.76 -30.22
C LYS A 14 -18.60 21.29 -29.80
N LEU A 15 -18.73 20.38 -30.77
CA LEU A 15 -18.64 18.93 -30.56
C LEU A 15 -17.24 18.53 -30.07
N LEU A 16 -16.19 19.08 -30.71
CA LEU A 16 -14.79 18.90 -30.31
C LEU A 16 -14.54 19.44 -28.89
N SER A 17 -15.10 20.61 -28.55
CA SER A 17 -14.96 21.20 -27.21
C SER A 17 -15.60 20.34 -26.12
N ILE A 18 -16.82 19.82 -26.37
CA ILE A 18 -17.50 18.90 -25.44
C ILE A 18 -16.69 17.61 -25.28
N TYR A 19 -16.15 17.06 -26.38
CA TYR A 19 -15.33 15.86 -26.34
C TYR A 19 -14.03 16.07 -25.54
N LEU A 20 -13.34 17.20 -25.74
CA LEU A 20 -12.17 17.59 -24.96
C LEU A 20 -12.50 17.73 -23.48
N PHE A 21 -13.64 18.35 -23.14
CA PHE A 21 -14.09 18.48 -21.77
C PHE A 21 -14.30 17.12 -21.10
N ILE A 22 -14.94 16.16 -21.79
CA ILE A 22 -15.14 14.80 -21.27
C ILE A 22 -13.79 14.10 -21.04
N ILE A 23 -12.83 14.23 -21.97
CA ILE A 23 -11.49 13.66 -21.81
C ILE A 23 -10.79 14.26 -20.59
N ILE A 24 -10.82 15.60 -20.43
CA ILE A 24 -10.18 16.29 -19.31
C ILE A 24 -10.79 15.82 -17.98
N VAL A 25 -12.11 15.74 -17.89
CA VAL A 25 -12.81 15.24 -16.69
C VAL A 25 -12.43 13.79 -16.40
N GLY A 26 -12.35 12.95 -17.44
CA GLY A 26 -11.89 11.57 -17.32
C GLY A 26 -10.47 11.46 -16.76
N ILE A 27 -9.52 12.23 -17.30
CA ILE A 27 -8.14 12.27 -16.81
C ILE A 27 -8.09 12.74 -15.35
N LEU A 28 -8.85 13.77 -14.99
CA LEU A 28 -8.90 14.27 -13.61
C LEU A 28 -9.46 13.23 -12.63
N MET A 29 -10.50 12.48 -13.02
CA MET A 29 -11.06 11.39 -12.23
C MET A 29 -10.07 10.25 -12.04
N VAL A 30 -9.40 9.80 -13.11
CA VAL A 30 -8.37 8.74 -13.02
C VAL A 30 -7.22 9.18 -12.11
N THR A 31 -6.76 10.42 -12.26
CA THR A 31 -5.67 10.99 -11.44
C THR A 31 -6.07 11.10 -9.95
N ARG A 32 -7.33 11.45 -9.68
CA ARG A 32 -7.89 11.47 -8.31
C ARG A 32 -7.94 10.08 -7.70
N ILE A 33 -8.47 9.09 -8.43
CA ILE A 33 -8.56 7.69 -7.98
C ILE A 33 -7.16 7.14 -7.69
N HIS A 34 -6.21 7.36 -8.59
CA HIS A 34 -4.82 6.94 -8.39
C HIS A 34 -4.23 7.55 -7.11
N ASN A 35 -4.42 8.85 -6.89
CA ASN A 35 -3.91 9.53 -5.68
C ASN A 35 -4.61 9.14 -4.37
N LEU A 36 -5.87 8.70 -4.41
CA LEU A 36 -6.64 8.32 -3.22
C LEU A 36 -6.42 6.86 -2.83
N TYR A 37 -6.40 5.96 -3.81
CA TYR A 37 -6.36 4.51 -3.56
C TYR A 37 -4.94 3.94 -3.59
N LEU A 38 -4.02 4.58 -4.34
CA LEU A 38 -2.62 4.14 -4.46
C LEU A 38 -1.66 5.06 -3.71
N LYS A 39 -2.16 5.90 -2.77
CA LYS A 39 -1.29 6.79 -2.02
C LYS A 39 -0.25 5.96 -1.27
N PRO A 40 1.05 6.09 -1.57
CA PRO A 40 2.06 5.29 -0.92
C PRO A 40 2.09 5.62 0.57
N ASN A 41 2.34 4.60 1.41
CA ASN A 41 2.53 4.82 2.83
C ASN A 41 3.84 5.63 3.03
N LYS A 42 3.70 6.97 3.16
CA LYS A 42 4.85 7.88 3.29
C LYS A 42 5.73 7.55 4.48
N GLN A 43 5.12 7.14 5.59
CA GLN A 43 5.86 6.72 6.78
C GLN A 43 6.68 5.47 6.47
N PHE A 44 6.07 4.45 5.87
CA PHE A 44 6.83 3.26 5.45
C PHE A 44 7.98 3.63 4.54
N PHE A 45 7.76 4.47 3.52
CA PHE A 45 8.81 4.88 2.58
C PHE A 45 10.01 5.53 3.30
N GLN A 46 9.75 6.47 4.20
CA GLN A 46 10.78 7.31 4.83
C GLN A 46 11.50 6.65 6.01
N THR A 47 10.97 5.57 6.58
CA THR A 47 11.56 4.89 7.75
C THR A 47 12.59 3.83 7.33
N GLU A 48 13.72 3.72 8.03
CA GLU A 48 14.60 2.54 7.95
C GLU A 48 14.11 1.44 8.89
N LEU A 49 14.16 0.18 8.46
CA LEU A 49 13.82 -0.97 9.30
C LEU A 49 14.95 -1.97 9.24
N ARG A 50 15.52 -2.33 10.40
CA ARG A 50 16.48 -3.43 10.53
C ARG A 50 16.29 -4.12 11.86
N GLY A 51 16.11 -5.43 11.82
CA GLY A 51 16.19 -6.23 13.03
C GLY A 51 15.72 -7.66 12.83
N THR A 52 15.68 -8.39 13.93
CA THR A 52 15.29 -9.80 13.96
C THR A 52 13.90 -9.93 14.54
N VAL A 53 13.09 -10.80 13.96
CA VAL A 53 11.75 -11.09 14.46
C VAL A 53 11.86 -11.89 15.75
N GLU A 54 11.36 -11.32 16.85
CA GLU A 54 11.41 -11.94 18.16
C GLU A 54 10.11 -12.69 18.48
N GLU A 55 8.97 -12.08 18.14
CA GLU A 55 7.64 -12.63 18.40
C GLU A 55 6.69 -12.34 17.24
N ILE A 56 5.68 -13.19 17.05
CA ILE A 56 4.61 -13.00 16.06
C ILE A 56 3.27 -13.06 16.80
N TYR A 57 2.40 -12.10 16.53
CA TYR A 57 1.09 -11.98 17.15
C TYR A 57 0.01 -12.04 16.09
N SER A 58 -1.10 -12.70 16.41
CA SER A 58 -2.34 -12.57 15.65
C SER A 58 -3.21 -11.52 16.33
N LEU A 59 -3.43 -10.40 15.65
CA LEU A 59 -4.23 -9.28 16.11
C LEU A 59 -5.55 -9.25 15.30
N PRO A 60 -6.64 -8.65 15.83
CA PRO A 60 -7.90 -8.53 15.10
C PRO A 60 -7.75 -7.85 13.73
N GLU A 61 -6.76 -6.96 13.60
CA GLU A 61 -6.50 -6.20 12.38
C GLU A 61 -5.51 -6.87 11.41
N GLY A 62 -4.94 -8.03 11.77
CA GLY A 62 -3.93 -8.76 10.99
C GLY A 62 -2.82 -9.36 11.86
N ASN A 63 -1.77 -9.88 11.23
CA ASN A 63 -0.61 -10.37 11.97
C ASN A 63 0.38 -9.24 12.25
N GLY A 64 1.02 -9.29 13.41
CA GLY A 64 2.10 -8.38 13.79
C GLY A 64 3.35 -9.15 14.21
N CYS A 65 4.49 -8.47 14.23
CA CYS A 65 5.73 -9.02 14.74
C CYS A 65 6.50 -8.02 15.60
N ARG A 66 7.17 -8.51 16.64
CA ARG A 66 8.08 -7.70 17.46
C ARG A 66 9.49 -7.75 16.88
N ILE A 67 10.10 -6.58 16.70
CA ILE A 67 11.49 -6.44 16.27
C ILE A 67 12.15 -5.45 17.24
N GLY A 68 13.07 -5.93 18.09
CA GLY A 68 13.59 -5.14 19.19
C GLY A 68 12.48 -4.73 20.18
N GLU A 69 12.43 -3.44 20.50
CA GLU A 69 11.44 -2.88 21.44
C GLU A 69 10.12 -2.46 20.77
N GLU A 70 10.06 -2.51 19.44
CA GLU A 70 8.89 -2.06 18.69
C GLU A 70 8.02 -3.23 18.20
N LEU A 71 6.71 -3.06 18.35
CA LEU A 71 5.72 -3.96 17.76
C LEU A 71 5.26 -3.40 16.41
N TYR A 72 5.39 -4.21 15.36
CA TYR A 72 5.01 -3.84 14.01
C TYR A 72 3.80 -4.64 13.55
N LEU A 73 2.80 -3.96 12.98
CA LEU A 73 1.79 -4.61 12.16
C LEU A 73 2.36 -4.93 10.77
N ILE A 74 2.07 -6.12 10.23
CA ILE A 74 2.47 -6.48 8.87
C ILE A 74 1.23 -6.95 8.12
N LYS A 75 0.87 -6.20 7.08
CA LYS A 75 -0.24 -6.51 6.17
C LYS A 75 0.33 -6.69 4.76
N GLY A 76 -0.10 -7.73 4.05
CA GLY A 76 0.29 -8.01 2.66
C GLY A 76 0.86 -9.42 2.43
N ASP A 77 1.33 -9.67 1.20
CA ASP A 77 1.77 -11.01 0.74
C ASP A 77 3.03 -11.52 1.45
N CYS A 78 3.82 -10.64 2.07
CA CYS A 78 5.06 -11.01 2.75
C CYS A 78 4.83 -11.80 4.06
N ILE A 79 3.62 -11.79 4.63
CA ILE A 79 3.30 -12.46 5.91
C ILE A 79 3.66 -13.96 5.87
N GLY A 80 3.41 -14.64 4.74
CA GLY A 80 3.70 -16.07 4.59
C GLY A 80 5.19 -16.42 4.64
N TYR A 81 6.07 -15.42 4.60
CA TYR A 81 7.52 -15.61 4.56
C TYR A 81 8.21 -15.22 5.87
N ILE A 82 7.47 -14.74 6.87
CA ILE A 82 8.01 -14.28 8.14
C ILE A 82 7.95 -15.41 9.18
N ALA A 83 9.09 -15.72 9.78
CA ALA A 83 9.20 -16.64 10.91
C ALA A 83 10.02 -16.01 12.05
N ILE A 84 9.85 -16.55 13.26
CA ILE A 84 10.64 -16.13 14.43
C ILE A 84 12.14 -16.39 14.17
N GLY A 85 12.95 -15.36 14.38
CA GLY A 85 14.38 -15.35 14.15
C GLY A 85 14.81 -14.96 12.73
N ASP A 86 13.87 -14.74 11.80
CA ASP A 86 14.20 -14.15 10.50
C ASP A 86 14.65 -12.69 10.68
N SER A 87 15.55 -12.23 9.81
CA SER A 87 15.96 -10.83 9.78
C SER A 87 15.18 -10.06 8.73
N ILE A 88 14.59 -8.94 9.13
CA ILE A 88 13.84 -8.03 8.27
C ILE A 88 14.67 -6.78 8.06
N ALA A 89 14.80 -6.37 6.79
CA ALA A 89 15.55 -5.18 6.40
C ALA A 89 14.81 -4.37 5.33
N LYS A 90 14.88 -3.05 5.46
CA LYS A 90 14.34 -2.07 4.51
C LYS A 90 15.17 -0.81 4.54
N GLU A 91 15.63 -0.35 3.38
CA GLU A 91 16.46 0.85 3.26
C GLU A 91 15.64 2.14 3.36
N MET A 92 16.23 3.21 3.89
CA MET A 92 15.56 4.51 3.94
C MET A 92 15.15 4.99 2.54
N ASN A 93 13.94 5.55 2.40
CA ASN A 93 13.36 5.96 1.11
C ASN A 93 13.24 4.83 0.08
N SER A 94 12.91 3.62 0.54
CA SER A 94 12.67 2.45 -0.31
C SER A 94 11.37 1.73 0.06
N TYR A 95 10.70 1.15 -0.94
CA TYR A 95 9.58 0.23 -0.76
C TYR A 95 10.00 -1.24 -0.79
N TYR A 96 11.30 -1.52 -0.98
CA TYR A 96 11.80 -2.88 -1.03
C TYR A 96 11.97 -3.43 0.39
N LEU A 97 11.21 -4.48 0.68
CA LEU A 97 11.34 -5.25 1.92
C LEU A 97 12.16 -6.50 1.63
N LYS A 98 13.18 -6.74 2.45
CA LYS A 98 14.01 -7.94 2.42
C LYS A 98 13.81 -8.74 3.69
N ILE A 99 13.54 -10.04 3.55
CA ILE A 99 13.44 -11.00 4.65
C ILE A 99 14.49 -12.08 4.43
N LEU A 100 15.33 -12.30 5.43
CA LEU A 100 16.41 -13.27 5.46
C LEU A 100 16.06 -14.40 6.42
N GLU A 101 16.35 -15.64 6.01
CA GLU A 101 16.12 -16.83 6.82
C GLU A 101 17.02 -16.86 8.05
N LYS A 102 16.43 -17.14 9.22
CA LYS A 102 17.14 -17.26 10.50
C LYS A 102 18.46 -18.02 10.39
N GLY A 103 19.54 -17.39 10.85
CA GLY A 103 20.86 -18.04 10.95
C GLY A 103 21.55 -18.29 9.60
N THR A 104 21.03 -17.69 8.52
CA THR A 104 21.61 -17.76 7.19
C THR A 104 21.54 -16.39 6.49
N ASP A 105 22.26 -16.23 5.40
CA ASP A 105 22.13 -15.06 4.51
C ASP A 105 21.14 -15.29 3.36
N LYS A 106 20.32 -16.34 3.44
CA LYS A 106 19.40 -16.70 2.36
C LYS A 106 18.18 -15.79 2.36
N ILE A 107 17.88 -15.22 1.21
CA ILE A 107 16.72 -14.33 1.01
C ILE A 107 15.45 -15.18 0.86
N LYS A 108 14.52 -15.08 1.81
CA LYS A 108 13.18 -15.69 1.73
C LYS A 108 12.23 -14.84 0.91
N TYR A 109 12.38 -13.53 1.01
CA TYR A 109 11.52 -12.57 0.36
C TYR A 109 12.32 -11.32 0.00
N TYR A 110 12.17 -10.86 -1.24
CA TYR A 110 12.69 -9.58 -1.68
C TYR A 110 11.82 -9.06 -2.81
N ARG A 111 10.99 -8.05 -2.50
CA ARG A 111 10.10 -7.44 -3.46
C ARG A 111 9.77 -6.02 -3.02
N GLU A 112 9.44 -5.19 -3.99
CA GLU A 112 8.72 -3.94 -3.75
C GLU A 112 7.35 -4.25 -3.12
N VAL A 113 7.06 -3.60 -2.00
CA VAL A 113 5.77 -3.71 -1.33
C VAL A 113 5.15 -2.33 -1.23
N GLU A 114 4.15 -2.06 -2.06
CA GLU A 114 3.46 -0.76 -2.11
C GLU A 114 2.75 -0.43 -0.80
N LYS A 115 2.37 -1.46 -0.03
CA LYS A 115 1.65 -1.32 1.22
C LYS A 115 2.00 -2.40 2.21
N VAL A 116 2.75 -2.01 3.23
CA VAL A 116 2.78 -2.69 4.52
C VAL A 116 2.52 -1.61 5.57
N ILE A 117 1.62 -1.92 6.52
CA ILE A 117 1.21 -0.97 7.55
C ILE A 117 2.07 -1.19 8.78
N PHE A 118 3.23 -0.55 8.84
CA PHE A 118 4.05 -0.50 10.05
C PHE A 118 3.43 0.49 11.01
N GLN A 119 2.48 0.01 11.80
CA GLN A 119 2.03 0.75 12.96
C GLN A 119 2.85 0.25 14.14
N GLN A 120 3.57 1.16 14.78
CA GLN A 120 4.05 0.95 16.13
C GLN A 120 2.78 0.81 16.98
N VAL A 121 2.48 -0.40 17.39
CA VAL A 121 1.31 -0.64 18.22
C VAL A 121 1.66 -0.13 19.60
N GLU A 122 0.96 0.91 20.08
CA GLU A 122 1.12 1.37 21.45
C GLU A 122 0.87 0.20 22.41
N SER A 123 1.72 0.07 23.43
CA SER A 123 1.70 -1.02 24.42
C SER A 123 0.29 -1.25 25.03
N ASP A 124 -0.54 -0.19 25.10
CA ASP A 124 -1.89 -0.25 25.65
C ASP A 124 -2.91 -1.01 24.77
N LEU A 125 -2.65 -1.17 23.46
CA LEU A 125 -3.47 -2.00 22.58
C LEU A 125 -3.19 -3.49 22.80
N ILE A 126 -1.96 -3.83 23.21
CA ILE A 126 -1.53 -5.20 23.52
C ILE A 126 -2.13 -5.66 24.87
N SER A 127 -2.22 -4.77 25.86
CA SER A 127 -2.78 -5.07 27.18
C SER A 127 -4.26 -5.46 27.11
N ARG A 128 -5.02 -4.85 26.20
CA ARG A 128 -6.46 -5.13 25.98
C ARG A 128 -6.74 -6.45 25.26
N LEU A 129 -5.75 -7.01 24.57
CA LEU A 129 -5.88 -8.28 23.82
C LEU A 129 -5.41 -9.51 24.61
N ARG A 130 -4.90 -9.32 25.83
CA ARG A 130 -4.58 -10.41 26.78
C ARG A 130 -5.77 -10.79 27.70
N LEU A 131 -6.97 -10.29 27.43
CA LEU A 131 -8.23 -10.66 28.09
C LEU A 131 -9.02 -11.61 27.19
#